data_AF-A0A0U1ADP1-F1
#
_entry.id   AF-A0A0U1ADP1-F1
#
_cell.length_a   1.000
_cell.length_b   1.000
_cell.length_c   1.000
_cell.angle_alpha   90.00
_cell.angle_beta   90.00
_cell.angle_gamma   90.00
#
_symmetry.space_group_name_H-M   'P 1'
#
loop_
_entity.id
_entity.type
_entity.pdbx_description
1 polymer ?
#
loop_
_entity_poly.entity_id
_entity_poly.type
_entity_poly.pdbx_seq_one_letter_code
_entity_poly.pdbx_strand_id
1 'polypeptide(L)' 'MTLVVDPETFSREWFAAWNAHDIEAVLAHFHQDAVFTSLYGAEIAPHTGGVFRGKRS' A
#
# COMPACT_ATOMS: atom_id res chain seq x y z
N MET A 1 18.72 14.06 -8.72
CA MET A 1 17.74 12.96 -8.62
C MET A 1 16.41 13.50 -9.09
N THR A 2 16.03 13.21 -10.33
CA THR A 2 14.67 13.52 -10.80
C THR A 2 13.77 12.43 -10.23
N LEU A 3 12.81 12.78 -9.39
CA LEU A 3 11.80 11.82 -8.99
C LEU A 3 11.03 11.43 -10.27
N VAL A 4 10.95 10.13 -10.53
CA VAL A 4 10.27 9.55 -11.70
C VAL A 4 8.75 9.75 -11.63
N VAL A 5 8.24 10.24 -10.51
CA VAL A 5 6.81 10.38 -10.20
C VAL A 5 6.48 11.83 -9.85
N ASP A 6 5.45 12.38 -10.48
CA ASP A 6 4.84 13.65 -10.10
C ASP A 6 4.00 13.48 -8.81
N PRO A 7 4.33 14.18 -7.70
CA PRO A 7 3.63 14.01 -6.43
C PRO A 7 2.14 14.37 -6.48
N GLU A 8 1.74 15.36 -7.28
CA GLU A 8 0.33 15.78 -7.37
C GLU A 8 -0.50 14.71 -8.08
N THR A 9 0.01 14.20 -9.20
CA THR A 9 -0.62 13.11 -9.93
C THR A 9 -0.73 11.85 -9.07
N PHE A 10 0.35 11.45 -8.39
CA PHE A 10 0.33 10.30 -7.48
C PHE A 10 -0.72 10.47 -6.37
N SER A 11 -0.77 11.63 -5.72
CA SER A 11 -1.68 11.88 -4.60
C SER A 11 -3.15 11.79 -5.05
N ARG A 12 -3.47 12.31 -6.23
CA ARG A 12 -4.82 12.22 -6.82
C ARG A 12 -5.21 10.78 -7.15
N GLU A 13 -4.33 10.02 -7.80
CA GLU A 13 -4.56 8.62 -8.16
C GLU A 13 -4.77 7.76 -6.91
N TRP A 14 -3.92 7.96 -5.90
CA TRP A 14 -4.02 7.30 -4.61
C TRP A 14 -5.37 7.56 -3.93
N PHE A 15 -5.78 8.83 -3.85
CA PHE A 15 -7.07 9.20 -3.24
C PHE A 15 -8.26 8.60 -3.99
N ALA A 16 -8.23 8.63 -5.33
CA ALA A 16 -9.28 8.05 -6.16
C ALA A 16 -9.39 6.54 -5.97
N ALA A 17 -8.28 5.81 -5.96
CA ALA A 17 -8.25 4.36 -5.78
C ALA A 17 -8.82 3.94 -4.41
N TRP A 18 -8.44 4.63 -3.33
CA TRP A 18 -9.00 4.38 -2.00
C TRP A 18 -10.50 4.65 -1.92
N ASN A 19 -10.98 5.77 -2.48
CA ASN A 19 -12.41 6.11 -2.47
C ASN A 19 -13.25 5.14 -3.32
N ALA A 20 -12.67 4.60 -4.39
CA ALA A 20 -13.30 3.57 -5.22
C ALA A 20 -13.28 2.19 -4.56
N HIS A 21 -12.61 2.03 -3.42
CA HIS A 21 -12.33 0.73 -2.79
C HIS A 21 -11.60 -0.25 -3.73
N ASP A 22 -10.79 0.27 -4.66
CA ASP A 22 -10.02 -0.52 -5.62
C ASP A 22 -8.63 -0.84 -5.04
N ILE A 23 -8.56 -1.96 -4.32
CA ILE A 23 -7.32 -2.38 -3.67
C ILE A 23 -6.22 -2.76 -4.68
N GLU A 24 -6.56 -3.23 -5.88
CA GLU A 24 -5.58 -3.58 -6.90
C GLU A 24 -4.89 -2.32 -7.44
N ALA A 25 -5.64 -1.24 -7.67
CA ALA A 25 -5.09 0.06 -8.05
C ALA A 25 -4.18 0.64 -6.95
N VAL A 26 -4.58 0.53 -5.67
CA VAL A 26 -3.72 0.94 -4.54
C VAL A 26 -2.43 0.11 -4.53
N LEU A 27 -2.53 -1.20 -4.67
CA LEU A 27 -1.39 -2.12 -4.65
C LEU A 27 -0.47 -1.95 -5.87
N ALA A 28 -0.96 -1.43 -7.00
CA ALA A 28 -0.15 -1.16 -8.19
C ALA A 28 1.03 -0.21 -7.91
N HIS A 29 0.88 0.70 -6.95
CA HIS A 29 1.93 1.66 -6.55
C HIS A 29 3.07 1.06 -5.73
N PHE A 30 2.96 -0.20 -5.29
CA PHE A 30 3.98 -0.86 -4.48
C PHE A 30 4.84 -1.82 -5.30
N HIS A 31 6.04 -2.15 -4.83
CA HIS A 31 6.78 -3.28 -5.38
C HIS A 31 6.17 -4.61 -4.91
N GLN A 32 6.44 -5.71 -5.63
CA GLN A 32 5.84 -7.02 -5.32
C GLN A 32 6.25 -7.58 -3.97
N ASP A 33 7.40 -7.17 -3.45
CA ASP A 33 7.97 -7.57 -2.16
C ASP A 33 7.80 -6.51 -1.05
N ALA A 34 6.90 -5.53 -1.26
CA ALA A 34 6.68 -4.45 -0.31
C ALA A 34 6.36 -4.97 1.09
N VAL A 35 6.91 -4.29 2.10
CA VAL A 35 6.68 -4.60 3.51
C VAL A 35 5.74 -3.56 4.10
N PHE A 36 4.56 -4.00 4.54
CA PHE A 36 3.58 -3.16 5.22
C PHE A 36 3.63 -3.42 6.72
N THR A 37 3.75 -2.36 7.51
CA THR A 37 3.73 -2.45 8.97
C THR A 37 2.54 -1.68 9.52
N SER A 38 1.74 -2.31 10.38
CA SER A 38 0.53 -1.70 10.94
C SER A 38 0.29 -2.20 12.36
N LEU A 39 0.09 -1.26 13.30
CA LEU A 39 -0.34 -1.59 14.67
C LEU A 39 -1.70 -2.27 14.66
N TYR A 40 -2.64 -1.74 13.88
CA TYR A 40 -3.94 -2.39 13.67
C TYR A 40 -3.80 -3.76 13.01
N GLY A 41 -2.82 -3.90 12.11
CA GLY A 41 -2.42 -5.18 11.54
C GLY A 41 -2.00 -6.22 12.58
N ALA A 42 -1.29 -5.79 13.63
CA ALA A 42 -0.90 -6.65 14.74
C ALA A 42 -2.12 -7.07 15.59
N GLU A 43 -3.16 -6.25 15.66
CA GLU A 43 -4.40 -6.59 16.36
C GLU A 43 -5.22 -7.63 15.59
N ILE A 44 -5.36 -7.48 14.27
CA ILE A 44 -6.21 -8.37 13.44
C ILE A 44 -5.50 -9.64 12.97
N ALA A 45 -4.16 -9.63 12.90
CA ALA A 45 -3.35 -10.78 12.51
C ALA A 45 -2.12 -10.93 13.42
N PRO A 46 -2.29 -11.34 14.69
CA PRO A 46 -1.20 -11.33 15.68
C PRO A 46 0.03 -12.17 15.29
N HIS A 47 -0.17 -13.25 14.55
CA HIS A 47 0.91 -14.13 14.08
C HIS A 47 1.87 -13.45 13.09
N THR A 48 1.47 -12.34 12.46
CA THR A 48 2.35 -11.55 11.57
C THR A 48 3.20 -10.55 12.34
N GLY A 49 2.90 -10.31 13.62
CA GLY A 49 3.49 -9.21 14.40
C GLY A 49 3.18 -7.83 13.82
N GLY A 50 2.12 -7.70 13.01
CA GLY A 50 1.77 -6.48 12.29
C GLY A 50 2.61 -6.21 11.05
N VAL A 51 3.42 -7.18 10.59
CA VAL A 51 4.28 -7.04 9.41
C VAL A 51 3.81 -7.97 8.29
N PHE A 52 3.34 -7.38 7.20
CA PHE A 52 2.89 -8.08 5.99
C PHE A 52 3.95 -7.93 4.90
N ARG A 53 4.25 -9.03 4.19
CA ARG A 53 5.27 -9.04 3.14
C ARG A 53 4.66 -9.46 1.82
N GLY A 54 4.90 -8.65 0.81
CA GLY A 54 4.39 -8.83 -0.54
C GLY A 54 2.91 -8.46 -0.70
N LYS A 55 2.46 -8.37 -1.95
CA LYS A 55 1.09 -7.94 -2.29
C LYS A 55 0.03 -9.03 -2.12
N ARG A 56 0.44 -10.30 -2.02
CA ARG A 56 -0.45 -11.44 -1.79
C ARG A 56 -0.02 -12.13 -0.49
N SER A 57 -0.85 -11.98 0.54
CA SER A 57 -0.74 -12.71 1.81
C SER A 57 -1.50 -14.01 1.76
#